data_AF-A0A0Q7MHA1-F1
#
_entry.id   AF-A0A0Q7MHA1-F1
#
_cell.length_a   1.000
_cell.length_b   1.000
_cell.length_c   1.000
_cell.angle_alpha   90.00
_cell.angle_beta   90.00
_cell.angle_gamma   90.00
#
_symmetry.space_group_name_H-M   'P 1'
#
loop_
_entity.id
_entity.type
_entity.pdbx_description
1 polymer ?
#
loop_
_entity_poly.entity_id
_entity_poly.type
_entity_poly.pdbx_seq_one_letter_code
_entity_poly.pdbx_strand_id
1 'polypeptide(L)'
;MPLTDQTIPYEILVRFDEEGAPKGAHVQSRRRVILDGEVLKDEILPAAPLQMEGFPTSAIMTTATQAALSQVTALNAQVETLQGDLEAALAAIEAAHQGRDQALEAKSAAEMQATILQTNLDQKTTQLQEAQATVSALQEEATSRLALIAELTEQLATAANPLSAEN
;
A
#
# COMPACT_ATOMS: atom_id res chain seq x y z
N MET A 1 67.00 -33.99 43.34
CA MET A 1 65.79 -34.16 42.52
C MET A 1 65.23 -32.77 42.22
N PRO A 2 65.24 -32.31 40.96
CA PRO A 2 64.68 -31.02 40.59
C PRO A 2 63.15 -31.08 40.51
N LEU A 3 62.49 -30.40 41.43
CA LEU A 3 61.06 -30.06 41.32
C LEU A 3 60.94 -28.71 40.61
N THR A 4 60.20 -28.66 39.51
CA THR A 4 59.94 -27.41 38.79
C THR A 4 58.48 -27.03 38.92
N ASP A 5 58.22 -25.77 39.27
CA ASP A 5 56.88 -25.21 39.37
C ASP A 5 56.74 -24.10 38.33
N GLN A 6 55.89 -24.32 37.32
CA GLN A 6 55.71 -23.41 36.20
C GLN A 6 54.30 -22.84 36.20
N THR A 7 54.19 -21.51 36.07
CA THR A 7 52.91 -20.83 35.80
C THR A 7 52.90 -20.39 34.35
N ILE A 8 51.94 -20.92 33.58
CA ILE A 8 51.84 -20.70 32.14
C ILE A 8 50.52 -19.96 31.86
N PRO A 9 50.54 -18.81 31.17
CA PRO A 9 49.31 -18.16 30.70
C PRO A 9 48.53 -19.12 29.79
N TYR A 10 47.22 -19.26 30.04
CA TYR A 10 46.35 -20.18 29.31
C TYR A 10 45.28 -19.44 28.51
N GLU A 11 44.55 -18.53 29.16
CA GLU A 11 43.48 -17.73 28.54
C GLU A 11 43.50 -16.29 29.04
N ILE A 12 43.03 -15.36 28.20
CA ILE A 12 42.87 -13.94 28.54
C ILE A 12 41.46 -13.50 28.19
N LEU A 13 40.75 -12.91 29.16
CA LEU A 13 39.47 -12.25 28.94
C LEU A 13 39.68 -10.74 28.94
N VAL A 14 39.44 -10.09 27.82
CA VAL A 14 39.46 -8.63 27.69
C VAL A 14 38.03 -8.12 27.59
N ARG A 15 37.69 -7.09 28.37
CA ARG A 15 36.39 -6.41 28.33
C ARG A 15 36.55 -5.07 27.62
N PHE A 16 35.60 -4.76 26.75
CA PHE A 16 35.55 -3.49 26.02
C PHE A 16 34.29 -2.71 26.43
N ASP A 17 34.35 -1.39 26.32
CA ASP A 17 33.18 -0.50 26.44
C ASP A 17 32.48 -0.29 25.08
N GLU A 18 31.48 0.60 25.06
CA GLU A 18 30.62 0.87 23.89
C GLU A 18 31.40 1.59 22.78
N GLU A 19 32.48 2.28 23.14
CA GLU A 19 33.43 2.95 22.24
C GLU A 19 34.54 2.00 21.73
N GLY A 20 34.58 0.76 22.24
CA GLY A 20 35.56 -0.25 21.87
C GLY A 20 36.91 -0.12 22.57
N ALA A 21 37.01 0.67 23.65
CA ALA A 21 38.20 0.79 24.47
C ALA A 21 38.25 -0.31 25.56
N PRO A 22 39.45 -0.84 25.89
CA PRO A 22 39.58 -1.88 26.89
C PRO A 22 39.29 -1.35 28.31
N LYS A 23 38.26 -1.89 28.96
CA LYS A 23 37.84 -1.55 30.33
C LYS A 23 38.54 -2.39 31.41
N GLY A 24 39.22 -3.45 30.99
CA GLY A 24 40.04 -4.30 31.87
C GLY A 24 40.29 -5.68 31.26
N ALA A 25 41.24 -6.40 31.83
CA ALA A 25 41.54 -7.77 31.44
C ALA A 25 41.83 -8.66 32.64
N HIS A 26 41.55 -9.94 32.46
CA HIS A 26 41.96 -10.98 33.40
C HIS A 26 42.73 -12.05 32.63
N VAL A 27 43.79 -12.56 33.23
CA VAL A 27 44.54 -13.72 32.73
C VAL A 27 44.22 -14.92 33.61
N GLN A 28 43.92 -16.04 32.99
CA GLN A 28 43.85 -17.33 33.64
C GLN A 28 45.14 -18.08 33.32
N SER A 29 45.84 -18.51 34.37
CA SER A 29 47.09 -19.25 34.24
C SER A 29 46.91 -20.68 34.69
N ARG A 30 47.72 -21.58 34.14
CA ARG A 30 47.77 -22.98 34.53
C ARG A 30 49.09 -23.24 35.24
N ARG A 31 49.03 -23.89 36.41
CA ARG A 31 50.21 -24.27 37.20
C ARG A 31 50.56 -25.73 36.93
N ARG A 32 51.82 -25.97 36.55
CA ARG A 32 52.39 -27.30 36.33
C ARG A 32 53.52 -27.57 37.30
N VAL A 33 53.36 -28.63 38.09
CA VAL A 33 54.41 -29.14 38.97
C VAL A 33 55.02 -30.37 38.31
N ILE A 34 56.31 -30.30 37.99
CA ILE A 34 57.05 -31.31 37.22
C ILE A 34 58.19 -31.85 38.10
N LEU A 35 58.28 -33.18 38.21
CA LEU A 35 59.39 -33.86 38.89
C LEU A 35 60.03 -34.83 37.90
N ASP A 36 61.33 -34.68 37.69
CA ASP A 36 62.12 -35.57 36.81
C ASP A 36 61.51 -35.74 35.38
N GLY A 37 60.84 -34.69 34.90
CA GLY A 37 60.21 -34.65 33.56
C GLY A 37 58.75 -35.11 33.52
N GLU A 38 58.22 -35.67 34.61
CA GLU A 38 56.82 -36.10 34.70
C GLU A 38 55.94 -35.02 35.35
N VAL A 39 54.76 -34.77 34.77
CA VAL A 39 53.79 -33.81 35.31
C VAL A 39 53.06 -34.45 36.48
N LEU A 40 53.39 -34.00 37.69
CA LEU A 40 52.75 -34.47 38.92
C LEU A 40 51.41 -33.77 39.18
N LYS A 41 51.28 -32.51 38.76
CA LYS A 41 50.07 -31.72 38.96
C LYS A 41 49.91 -30.71 37.82
N ASP A 42 48.71 -30.63 37.25
CA ASP A 42 48.32 -29.62 36.27
C ASP A 42 46.97 -29.04 36.68
N GLU A 43 46.95 -27.79 37.13
CA GLU A 43 45.73 -27.14 37.64
C GLU A 43 45.54 -25.74 37.07
N ILE A 44 44.28 -25.38 36.81
CA ILE A 44 43.92 -24.03 36.39
C ILE A 44 43.81 -23.15 37.65
N LEU A 45 44.57 -22.06 37.66
CA LEU A 45 44.52 -21.07 38.73
C LEU A 45 43.33 -20.11 38.55
N PRO A 46 42.87 -19.45 39.62
CA PRO A 46 41.88 -18.39 39.52
C PRO A 46 42.32 -17.27 38.56
N ALA A 47 41.35 -16.64 37.91
CA ALA A 47 41.61 -15.50 37.06
C ALA A 47 42.19 -14.34 37.88
N ALA A 48 43.31 -13.78 37.42
CA ALA A 48 43.97 -12.65 38.04
C ALA A 48 43.84 -11.40 37.15
N PRO A 49 43.70 -10.19 37.73
CA PRO A 49 43.73 -8.96 36.96
C PRO A 49 45.02 -8.86 36.13
N LEU A 50 44.88 -8.56 34.84
CA LEU A 50 46.01 -8.34 33.94
C LEU A 50 46.17 -6.83 33.73
N GLN A 51 47.38 -6.31 34.00
CA GLN A 51 47.72 -4.95 33.64
C GLN A 51 47.87 -4.85 32.12
N MET A 52 47.12 -3.93 31.53
CA MET A 52 47.05 -3.75 30.08
C MET A 52 48.13 -2.81 29.54
N GLU A 53 48.83 -2.10 30.43
CA GLU A 53 49.93 -1.21 30.08
C GLU A 53 51.09 -2.01 29.47
N GLY A 54 51.46 -1.70 28.22
CA GLY A 54 52.48 -2.43 27.47
C GLY A 54 52.04 -3.77 26.87
N PHE A 55 50.80 -4.22 27.12
CA PHE A 55 50.26 -5.41 26.44
C PHE A 55 49.83 -5.02 25.01
N PRO A 56 50.25 -5.74 23.96
CA PRO A 56 49.92 -5.42 22.57
C PRO A 56 48.46 -5.80 22.22
N THR A 57 47.51 -5.25 22.98
CA THR A 57 46.06 -5.38 22.79
C THR A 57 45.60 -4.81 21.45
N SER A 58 46.38 -3.85 20.92
CA SER A 58 46.22 -3.22 19.60
C SER A 58 46.47 -4.16 18.42
N ALA A 59 46.82 -5.43 18.63
CA ALA A 59 46.83 -6.45 17.58
C ALA A 59 45.59 -7.36 17.61
N ILE A 60 44.82 -7.35 18.71
CA ILE A 60 43.76 -8.33 18.97
C ILE A 60 42.38 -7.80 18.53
N MET A 61 42.13 -6.49 18.54
CA MET A 61 40.78 -5.95 18.28
C MET A 61 40.63 -4.79 17.27
N THR A 62 41.68 -4.35 16.59
CA THR A 62 41.78 -2.93 16.19
C THR A 62 41.41 -2.60 14.75
N THR A 63 40.69 -3.48 14.05
CA THR A 63 40.08 -3.11 12.75
C THR A 63 38.79 -3.88 12.49
N ALA A 64 38.80 -5.18 12.75
CA ALA A 64 37.62 -6.03 12.53
C ALA A 64 36.44 -5.62 13.41
N THR A 65 36.66 -5.36 14.70
CA THR A 65 35.56 -5.04 15.62
C THR A 65 35.08 -3.59 15.45
N GLN A 66 35.96 -2.66 15.14
CA GLN A 66 35.58 -1.30 14.75
C GLN A 66 34.76 -1.30 13.45
N ALA A 67 35.18 -2.09 12.45
CA ALA A 67 34.44 -2.26 11.21
C ALA A 67 33.08 -2.91 11.44
N ALA A 68 33.01 -3.93 12.30
CA ALA A 68 31.75 -4.58 12.68
C ALA A 68 30.79 -3.61 13.38
N LEU A 69 31.27 -2.81 14.34
CA LEU A 69 30.43 -1.83 15.04
C LEU A 69 29.94 -0.71 14.10
N SER A 70 30.81 -0.23 13.21
CA SER A 70 30.42 0.74 12.17
C SER A 70 29.38 0.15 11.22
N GLN A 71 29.51 -1.12 10.85
CA GLN A 71 28.57 -1.80 9.97
C GLN A 71 27.22 -2.03 10.65
N VAL A 72 27.21 -2.43 11.93
CA VAL A 72 25.97 -2.57 12.72
C VAL A 72 25.24 -1.24 12.83
N THR A 73 25.97 -0.15 13.10
CA THR A 73 25.38 1.19 13.16
C THR A 73 24.76 1.60 11.83
N ALA A 74 25.47 1.36 10.72
CA ALA A 74 24.95 1.64 9.38
C ALA A 74 23.73 0.78 9.02
N LEU A 75 23.74 -0.50 9.38
CA LEU A 75 22.61 -1.40 9.17
C LEU A 75 21.39 -1.00 10.01
N ASN A 76 21.58 -0.59 11.27
CA ASN A 76 20.49 -0.11 12.11
C ASN A 76 19.84 1.15 11.53
N ALA A 77 20.64 2.11 11.05
CA ALA A 77 20.12 3.30 10.36
C ALA A 77 19.34 2.95 9.08
N GLN A 78 19.80 1.95 8.33
CA GLN A 78 19.07 1.45 7.15
C GLN A 78 17.75 0.77 7.55
N VAL A 79 17.73 0.00 8.64
CA VAL A 79 16.51 -0.63 9.16
C VAL A 79 15.49 0.42 9.57
N GLU A 80 15.90 1.45 10.32
CA GLU A 80 15.01 2.55 10.71
C GLU A 80 14.44 3.28 9.49
N THR A 81 15.27 3.53 8.47
CA THR A 81 14.82 4.15 7.21
C THR A 81 13.80 3.27 6.49
N LEU A 82 14.10 1.97 6.33
CA LEU A 82 13.20 1.03 5.66
C LEU A 82 11.89 0.82 6.43
N GLN A 83 11.91 0.91 7.76
CA GLN A 83 10.70 0.89 8.58
C GLN A 83 9.83 2.12 8.31
N GLY A 84 10.43 3.31 8.26
CA GLY A 84 9.71 4.54 7.90
C GLY A 84 9.12 4.49 6.48
N ASP A 85 9.89 3.99 5.51
CA ASP A 85 9.43 3.82 4.13
C ASP A 85 8.28 2.80 4.03
N LEU A 86 8.35 1.71 4.80
CA LEU A 86 7.29 0.69 4.87
C LEU A 86 6.00 1.27 5.44
N GLU A 87 6.07 2.02 6.54
CA GLU A 87 4.90 2.68 7.16
C GLU A 87 4.27 3.68 6.19
N ALA A 88 5.09 4.49 5.51
CA ALA A 88 4.60 5.43 4.50
C ALA A 88 3.94 4.72 3.32
N ALA A 89 4.53 3.61 2.84
CA ALA A 89 3.96 2.81 1.76
C ALA A 89 2.63 2.16 2.16
N LEU A 90 2.52 1.64 3.39
CA LEU A 90 1.28 1.08 3.91
C LEU A 90 0.17 2.14 3.99
N ALA A 91 0.48 3.34 4.49
CA ALA A 91 -0.47 4.44 4.53
C ALA A 91 -0.94 4.87 3.12
N ALA A 92 -0.02 4.89 2.14
CA ALA A 92 -0.35 5.19 0.75
C ALA A 92 -1.26 4.11 0.12
N ILE A 93 -1.02 2.84 0.42
CA ILE A 93 -1.86 1.71 -0.03
C ILE A 93 -3.27 1.83 0.56
N GLU A 94 -3.38 2.14 1.85
CA GLU A 94 -4.68 2.31 2.51
C GLU A 94 -5.47 3.47 1.90
N ALA A 95 -4.83 4.62 1.67
CA ALA A 95 -5.45 5.76 0.99
C ALA A 95 -5.90 5.41 -0.45
N ALA A 96 -5.08 4.65 -1.19
CA ALA A 96 -5.45 4.18 -2.53
C ALA A 96 -6.65 3.24 -2.51
N HIS A 97 -6.76 2.35 -1.51
CA HIS A 97 -7.91 1.47 -1.34
C HIS A 97 -9.19 2.26 -1.04
N GLN A 98 -9.11 3.24 -0.12
CA GLN A 98 -10.24 4.13 0.17
C GLN A 98 -10.69 4.90 -1.09
N GLY A 99 -9.75 5.43 -1.86
CA GLY A 99 -10.05 6.12 -3.12
C GLY A 99 -10.69 5.21 -4.17
N ARG A 100 -10.22 3.96 -4.28
CA ARG A 100 -10.82 2.95 -5.16
C ARG A 100 -12.26 2.64 -4.76
N ASP A 101 -12.51 2.45 -3.47
CA ASP A 101 -13.84 2.07 -2.98
C ASP A 101 -14.85 3.21 -3.20
N GLN A 102 -14.45 4.46 -2.95
CA GLN A 102 -15.24 5.65 -3.31
C GLN A 102 -15.54 5.74 -4.81
N ALA A 103 -14.55 5.44 -5.66
CA ALA A 103 -14.73 5.44 -7.11
C ALA A 103 -15.70 4.33 -7.57
N LEU A 104 -15.69 3.16 -6.95
CA LEU A 104 -16.63 2.08 -7.22
C LEU A 104 -18.05 2.44 -6.83
N GLU A 105 -18.24 3.08 -5.67
CA GLU A 105 -19.55 3.59 -5.24
C GLU A 105 -20.08 4.65 -6.20
N ALA A 106 -19.25 5.63 -6.57
CA ALA A 106 -19.62 6.67 -7.53
C ALA A 106 -19.98 6.09 -8.90
N LYS A 107 -19.23 5.08 -9.37
CA LYS A 107 -19.53 4.38 -10.61
C LYS A 107 -20.89 3.68 -10.56
N SER A 108 -21.17 2.92 -9.50
CA SER A 108 -22.45 2.23 -9.30
C SER A 108 -23.63 3.19 -9.30
N ALA A 109 -23.48 4.34 -8.61
CA ALA A 109 -24.50 5.39 -8.60
C ALA A 109 -24.74 5.98 -10.00
N ALA A 110 -23.67 6.23 -10.77
CA ALA A 110 -23.77 6.73 -12.13
C ALA A 110 -24.44 5.72 -13.08
N GLU A 111 -24.13 4.43 -12.97
CA GLU A 111 -24.76 3.35 -13.76
C GLU A 111 -26.27 3.24 -13.47
N MET A 112 -26.66 3.38 -12.20
CA MET A 112 -28.07 3.43 -11.81
C MET A 112 -28.78 4.66 -12.41
N GLN A 113 -28.14 5.84 -12.34
CA GLN A 113 -28.69 7.06 -12.92
C GLN A 113 -28.83 6.96 -14.45
N ALA A 114 -27.86 6.36 -15.13
CA ALA A 114 -27.93 6.12 -16.58
C ALA A 114 -29.11 5.22 -16.95
N THR A 115 -29.36 4.17 -16.16
CA THR A 115 -30.50 3.26 -16.35
C THR A 115 -31.84 4.00 -16.20
N ILE A 116 -31.96 4.86 -15.18
CA ILE A 116 -33.15 5.69 -14.96
C ILE A 116 -33.36 6.66 -16.13
N LEU A 117 -32.30 7.33 -16.58
CA LEU A 117 -32.38 8.26 -17.71
C LEU A 117 -32.77 7.55 -19.00
N GLN A 118 -32.24 6.36 -19.27
CA GLN A 118 -32.63 5.56 -20.43
C GLN A 118 -34.11 5.17 -20.36
N THR A 119 -34.58 4.71 -19.20
CA THR A 119 -36.00 4.37 -18.99
C THR A 119 -36.90 5.57 -19.26
N ASN A 120 -36.52 6.76 -18.76
CA ASN A 120 -37.27 7.99 -18.98
C ASN A 120 -37.26 8.40 -20.46
N LEU A 121 -36.13 8.24 -21.15
CA LEU A 121 -36.01 8.52 -22.58
C LEU A 121 -36.93 7.61 -23.39
N ASP A 122 -36.97 6.32 -23.09
CA ASP A 122 -37.82 5.34 -23.77
C ASP A 122 -39.30 5.69 -23.56
N GLN A 123 -39.71 6.00 -22.32
CA GLN A 123 -41.06 6.46 -22.01
C GLN A 123 -41.44 7.73 -22.78
N LYS A 124 -40.53 8.71 -22.82
CA LYS A 124 -40.78 9.97 -23.55
C LYS A 124 -40.86 9.76 -25.06
N THR A 125 -40.10 8.81 -25.59
CA THR A 125 -40.16 8.43 -27.01
C THR A 125 -41.51 7.81 -27.34
N THR A 126 -42.03 6.90 -26.51
CA THR A 126 -43.37 6.34 -26.66
C THR A 126 -44.45 7.42 -26.59
N GLN A 127 -44.39 8.30 -25.58
CA GLN A 127 -45.34 9.41 -25.43
C GLN A 127 -45.34 10.33 -26.66
N LEU A 128 -44.16 10.60 -27.24
CA LEU A 128 -44.04 11.42 -28.44
C LEU A 128 -44.70 10.73 -29.65
N GLN A 129 -44.49 9.43 -29.82
CA GLN A 129 -45.11 8.65 -30.89
C GLN A 129 -46.64 8.62 -30.78
N GLU A 130 -47.17 8.43 -29.57
CA GLU A 130 -48.62 8.48 -29.29
C GLU A 130 -49.20 9.87 -29.57
N ALA A 131 -48.52 10.93 -29.13
CA ALA A 131 -48.93 12.30 -29.40
C ALA A 131 -48.92 12.60 -30.91
N GLN A 132 -47.90 12.14 -31.62
CA GLN A 132 -47.80 12.32 -33.07
C GLN A 132 -48.90 11.57 -33.83
N ALA A 133 -49.23 10.34 -33.42
CA ALA A 133 -50.35 9.59 -33.98
C ALA A 133 -51.69 10.33 -33.76
N THR A 134 -51.89 10.88 -32.56
CA THR A 134 -53.09 11.68 -32.23
C THR A 134 -53.18 12.94 -33.08
N VAL A 135 -52.07 13.65 -33.27
CA VAL A 135 -52.02 14.85 -34.13
C VAL A 135 -52.39 14.50 -35.57
N SER A 136 -51.84 13.42 -36.13
CA SER A 136 -52.19 12.97 -37.48
C SER A 136 -53.68 12.63 -37.61
N ALA A 137 -54.26 11.91 -36.64
CA ALA A 137 -55.68 11.58 -36.64
C ALA A 137 -56.58 12.83 -36.58
N LEU A 138 -56.22 13.81 -35.75
CA LEU A 138 -56.93 15.09 -35.68
C LEU A 138 -56.81 15.90 -36.98
N GLN A 139 -55.67 15.84 -37.67
CA GLN A 139 -55.49 16.49 -38.98
C GLN A 139 -56.36 15.84 -40.06
N GLU A 140 -56.44 14.51 -40.08
CA GLU A 140 -57.33 13.77 -40.99
C GLU A 140 -58.80 14.11 -40.73
N GLU A 141 -59.22 14.12 -39.46
CA GLU A 141 -60.59 14.50 -39.07
C GLU A 141 -60.91 15.94 -39.47
N ALA A 142 -60.01 16.89 -39.19
CA ALA A 142 -60.18 18.29 -39.57
C ALA A 142 -60.33 18.45 -41.09
N THR A 143 -59.53 17.72 -41.87
CA THR A 143 -59.60 17.70 -43.33
C THR A 143 -60.95 17.16 -43.81
N SER A 144 -61.43 16.06 -43.23
CA SER A 144 -62.74 15.48 -43.55
C SER A 144 -63.89 16.45 -43.21
N ARG A 145 -63.85 17.10 -42.05
CA ARG A 145 -64.85 18.09 -41.64
C ARG A 145 -64.86 19.31 -42.58
N LEU A 146 -63.69 19.78 -43.01
CA LEU A 146 -63.59 20.89 -43.98
C LEU A 146 -64.22 20.51 -45.33
N ALA A 147 -64.00 19.28 -45.80
CA ALA A 147 -64.62 18.79 -47.03
C ALA A 147 -66.16 18.74 -46.91
N LEU A 148 -66.68 18.24 -45.78
CA LEU A 148 -68.13 18.21 -45.51
C LEU A 148 -68.73 19.62 -45.45
N ILE A 149 -68.05 20.57 -44.80
CA ILE A 149 -68.50 21.97 -44.75
C ILE A 149 -68.58 22.56 -46.16
N ALA A 150 -67.58 22.29 -47.02
CA ALA A 150 -67.60 22.75 -48.40
C ALA A 150 -68.79 22.18 -49.18
N GLU A 151 -69.06 20.87 -49.06
CA GLU A 151 -70.20 20.21 -49.69
C GLU A 151 -71.55 20.78 -49.21
N LEU A 152 -71.73 20.94 -47.89
CA LEU A 152 -72.96 21.54 -47.34
C LEU A 152 -73.15 22.99 -47.78
N THR A 153 -72.06 23.74 -47.93
CA THR A 153 -72.12 25.13 -48.43
C THR A 153 -72.58 25.17 -49.89
N GLU A 154 -72.14 24.23 -50.73
CA GLU A 154 -72.60 24.08 -52.12
C GLU A 154 -74.07 23.65 -52.21
N GLN A 155 -74.51 22.71 -51.37
CA GLN A 155 -75.91 22.29 -51.27
C GLN A 155 -76.83 23.43 -50.84
N LEU A 156 -76.40 24.28 -49.88
CA LEU A 156 -77.15 25.46 -49.48
C LEU A 156 -77.24 26.50 -50.60
N ALA A 157 -76.15 26.72 -51.34
CA ALA A 157 -76.14 27.65 -52.47
C ALA A 157 -77.09 27.22 -53.60
N THR A 158 -77.16 25.92 -53.89
CA THR A 158 -78.10 25.36 -54.89
C THR A 158 -79.55 25.41 -54.41
N ALA A 159 -79.82 25.07 -53.13
CA ALA A 159 -81.17 25.15 -52.55
C ALA A 159 -81.71 26.58 -52.44
N ALA A 160 -80.83 27.58 -52.27
CA ALA A 160 -81.21 28.99 -52.21
C ALA A 160 -81.56 29.60 -53.59
N ASN A 161 -81.32 28.89 -54.70
CA ASN A 161 -81.56 29.39 -56.06
C ASN A 161 -82.41 28.42 -56.92
N PRO A 162 -83.67 28.10 -56.54
CA PRO A 162 -84.48 27.07 -57.20
C PRO A 162 -85.06 27.47 -58.56
N LEU A 163 -84.87 28.71 -59.03
CA LEU A 163 -85.63 29.31 -60.14
C LEU A 163 -84.96 29.26 -61.52
N SER A 164 -83.86 28.52 -61.71
CA SER A 164 -83.20 28.39 -63.02
C SER A 164 -83.40 27.04 -63.72
N ALA A 165 -84.27 26.16 -63.20
CA ALA A 165 -84.48 24.81 -63.75
C ALA A 165 -85.75 24.63 -64.60
N GLU A 166 -86.60 25.64 -64.73
CA GLU A 166 -87.76 25.62 -65.64
C GLU A 166 -87.66 26.79 -66.64
N ASN A 167 -87.07 26.53 -67.81
CA ASN A 167 -87.38 27.15 -69.10
C ASN A 167 -86.70 26.37 -70.23
#